data_AF-A0A8T3PX87-F1
#
_entry.id   AF-A0A8T3PX87-F1
#
_cell.length_a   1.000
_cell.length_b   1.000
_cell.length_c   1.000
_cell.angle_alpha   90.00
_cell.angle_beta   90.00
_cell.angle_gamma   90.00
#
_symmetry.space_group_name_H-M   'P 1'
#
loop_
_entity.id
_entity.type
_entity.pdbx_description
1 polymer ?
#
loop_
_entity_poly.entity_id
_entity_poly.type
_entity_poly.pdbx_seq_one_letter_code
_entity_poly.pdbx_strand_id
1 'polypeptide(L)'
;MNARAIETFERKGTPWVRFRIVNRDGHGLNLERPLVRETKIQRHFGRRQRRPVVKLGVCVGDLYREVQVNLVNRSGFIYPMLIGRRFMKKQLLVDPALRYTVAPKCARAPKDG
;
A
#
# COMPACT_ATOMS: atom_id res chain seq x y z
N MET A 1 3.41 -2.27 -1.27
CA MET A 1 2.87 -1.38 -2.31
C MET A 1 4.04 -0.77 -3.05
N ASN A 2 3.97 -0.75 -4.38
CA ASN A 2 4.92 -0.04 -5.21
C ASN A 2 4.74 1.46 -4.99
N ALA A 3 5.83 2.14 -4.63
CA ALA A 3 5.85 3.58 -4.41
C ALA A 3 7.21 4.14 -4.83
N ARG A 4 7.21 5.38 -5.33
CA ARG A 4 8.38 6.15 -5.76
C ARG A 4 8.57 7.38 -4.89
N ALA A 5 9.73 8.02 -4.96
CA ALA A 5 10.05 9.23 -4.20
C ALA A 5 9.66 9.11 -2.72
N ILE A 6 10.04 7.99 -2.10
CA ILE A 6 9.72 7.70 -0.70
C ILE A 6 10.70 8.49 0.16
N GLU A 7 10.18 9.43 0.93
CA GLU A 7 10.96 10.30 1.80
C GLU A 7 10.29 10.41 3.16
N THR A 8 11.04 10.17 4.23
CA THR A 8 10.57 10.35 5.61
C THR A 8 10.88 11.77 6.06
N PHE A 9 9.94 12.41 6.75
CA PHE A 9 10.09 13.76 7.29
C PHE A 9 9.39 13.88 8.64
N GLU A 10 9.65 14.95 9.37
CA GLU A 10 8.97 15.25 10.62
C GLU A 10 7.93 16.36 10.43
N ARG A 11 6.74 16.19 11.01
CA ARG A 11 5.69 17.21 11.05
C ARG A 11 5.18 17.29 12.48
N LYS A 12 5.41 18.45 13.13
CA LYS A 12 4.98 18.71 14.51
C LYS A 12 5.43 17.60 15.49
N GLY A 13 6.70 17.20 15.46
CA GLY A 13 7.22 16.14 16.35
C GLY A 13 6.84 14.70 15.96
N THR A 14 6.04 14.51 14.91
CA THR A 14 5.61 13.17 14.46
C THR A 14 6.35 12.77 13.19
N PRO A 15 6.81 11.51 13.06
CA PRO A 15 7.40 11.02 11.82
C PRO A 15 6.31 10.73 10.77
N TRP A 16 6.53 11.23 9.56
CA TRP A 16 5.69 11.06 8.38
C TRP A 16 6.51 10.51 7.22
N VAL A 17 5.81 10.01 6.21
CA VAL A 17 6.42 9.63 4.95
C VAL A 17 5.60 10.20 3.80
N ARG A 18 6.28 10.85 2.85
CA ARG A 18 5.72 11.21 1.55
C ARG A 18 6.17 10.22 0.50
N PHE A 19 5.28 9.94 -0.44
CA PHE A 19 5.54 8.99 -1.51
C PHE A 19 4.59 9.21 -2.69
N ARG A 20 5.01 8.75 -3.86
CA ARG A 20 4.22 8.79 -5.09
C ARG A 20 3.80 7.38 -5.50
N ILE A 21 2.51 7.20 -5.72
CA ILE A 21 1.95 5.99 -6.33
C ILE A 21 1.59 6.29 -7.79
N VAL A 22 1.65 5.29 -8.65
CA VAL A 22 1.30 5.41 -10.07
C VAL A 22 0.32 4.30 -10.41
N ASN A 23 -0.82 4.65 -11.01
CA ASN A 23 -1.81 3.67 -11.46
C ASN A 23 -1.39 3.04 -12.80
N ARG A 24 -2.22 2.13 -13.34
CA ARG A 24 -1.91 1.46 -14.62
C ARG A 24 -1.93 2.40 -15.82
N ASP A 25 -2.70 3.48 -15.75
CA ASP A 25 -2.81 4.50 -16.80
C ASP A 25 -1.66 5.52 -16.74
N GLY A 26 -0.70 5.34 -15.83
CA GLY A 26 0.43 6.26 -15.65
C GLY A 26 0.10 7.49 -14.81
N HIS A 27 -1.14 7.66 -14.36
CA HIS A 27 -1.53 8.74 -13.47
C HIS A 27 -0.91 8.53 -12.09
N GLY A 28 -0.15 9.53 -11.64
CA GLY A 28 0.54 9.51 -10.36
C GLY A 28 -0.15 10.37 -9.32
N LEU A 29 -0.23 9.85 -8.10
CA LEU A 29 -0.77 10.54 -6.93
C LEU A 29 0.33 10.65 -5.85
N ASN A 30 0.54 11.87 -5.34
CA ASN A 30 1.41 12.10 -4.20
C ASN A 30 0.59 11.98 -2.91
N LEU A 31 1.12 11.23 -1.95
CA LEU A 31 0.47 10.97 -0.66
C LEU A 31 1.46 11.24 0.47
N GLU A 32 0.94 11.73 1.59
CA GLU A 32 1.66 11.84 2.85
C GLU A 32 0.88 11.07 3.92
N ARG A 33 1.55 10.22 4.69
CA ARG A 33 0.93 9.47 5.79
C ARG A 33 1.86 9.41 7.00
N PRO A 34 1.32 9.34 8.23
CA PRO A 34 2.11 9.06 9.42
C PRO A 34 2.89 7.74 9.25
N LEU A 35 4.15 7.74 9.69
CA LEU A 35 4.98 6.54 9.69
C LEU A 35 4.55 5.64 10.85
N VAL A 36 3.99 4.47 10.55
CA VAL A 36 3.55 3.50 11.57
C VAL A 36 4.73 2.78 12.19
N ARG A 37 5.67 2.33 11.34
CA ARG A 37 6.92 1.64 11.72
C ARG A 37 7.83 1.50 10.52
N GLU A 38 9.07 1.12 10.76
CA GLU A 38 9.98 0.66 9.71
C GLU A 38 10.17 -0.86 9.79
N THR A 39 10.03 -1.56 8.68
CA THR A 39 10.41 -2.99 8.60
C THR A 39 11.83 -3.11 8.09
N LYS A 40 12.71 -3.78 8.85
CA LYS A 40 14.04 -4.20 8.39
C LYS A 40 13.89 -5.47 7.54
N ILE A 41 14.21 -5.38 6.25
CA ILE A 41 14.29 -6.57 5.39
C ILE A 41 15.74 -7.06 5.41
N GLN A 42 15.96 -8.18 6.09
CA GLN A 42 17.21 -8.93 5.99
C GLN A 42 17.24 -9.59 4.60
N ARG A 43 18.28 -9.32 3.82
CA ARG A 43 18.58 -10.07 2.59
C ARG A 43 19.81 -10.92 2.87
N HIS A 44 19.84 -12.16 2.37
CA HIS A 44 21.01 -13.03 2.47
C HIS A 44 22.25 -12.42 1.78
N PHE A 45 22.05 -11.56 0.77
CA PHE A 45 23.09 -10.75 0.13
C PHE A 45 22.58 -9.33 -0.16
N GLY A 46 23.41 -8.31 0.10
CA GLY A 46 23.16 -6.90 -0.24
C GLY A 46 22.77 -5.98 0.95
N ARG A 47 22.65 -4.67 0.67
CA ARG A 47 22.33 -3.64 1.67
C ARG A 47 20.95 -3.87 2.30
N ARG A 48 20.88 -3.78 3.63
CA ARG A 48 19.64 -3.82 4.42
C ARG A 48 18.65 -2.79 3.87
N GLN A 49 17.48 -3.22 3.43
CA GLN A 49 16.42 -2.31 2.98
C GLN A 49 15.45 -2.06 4.13
N ARG A 50 15.33 -0.80 4.55
CA ARG A 50 14.25 -0.36 5.42
C ARG A 50 13.02 -0.06 4.56
N ARG A 51 11.85 -0.52 5.01
CA ARG A 51 10.58 -0.26 4.34
C ARG A 51 9.65 0.48 5.30
N PRO A 52 9.32 1.75 5.02
CA PRO A 52 8.30 2.48 5.74
C PRO A 52 6.96 1.74 5.67
N VAL A 53 6.24 1.73 6.78
CA VAL A 53 4.90 1.15 6.89
C VAL A 53 3.91 2.27 7.15
N VAL A 54 2.85 2.34 6.34
CA VAL A 54 1.78 3.33 6.48
C VAL A 54 0.42 2.64 6.52
N LYS A 55 -0.59 3.32 7.05
CA LYS A 55 -2.00 2.89 6.93
C LYS A 55 -2.59 3.42 5.63
N LEU A 56 -3.30 2.56 4.89
CA LEU A 56 -4.09 2.94 3.73
C LEU A 56 -5.44 2.22 3.77
N GLY A 57 -6.50 2.93 3.37
CA GLY A 57 -7.78 2.33 3.04
C GLY A 57 -7.73 1.56 1.73
N VAL A 58 -8.23 0.32 1.73
CA VAL A 58 -8.34 -0.53 0.55
C VAL A 58 -9.80 -0.93 0.38
N CYS A 59 -10.32 -0.76 -0.84
CA CYS A 59 -11.66 -1.16 -1.23
C CYS A 59 -11.62 -2.30 -2.26
N VAL A 60 -12.31 -3.40 -1.99
CA VAL A 60 -12.48 -4.55 -2.90
C VAL A 60 -13.94 -4.98 -2.88
N GLY A 61 -14.66 -4.80 -3.98
CA GLY A 61 -16.12 -4.96 -3.95
C GLY A 61 -16.73 -4.02 -2.91
N ASP A 62 -17.55 -4.57 -2.02
CA ASP A 62 -18.15 -3.83 -0.90
C ASP A 62 -17.27 -3.83 0.37
N LEU A 63 -16.11 -4.50 0.34
CA LEU A 63 -15.21 -4.61 1.48
C LEU A 63 -14.22 -3.45 1.53
N TYR A 64 -14.43 -2.54 2.48
CA TYR A 64 -13.44 -1.52 2.86
C TYR A 64 -12.67 -1.93 4.11
N ARG A 65 -11.34 -1.82 4.09
CA ARG A 65 -10.49 -1.99 5.28
C ARG A 65 -9.29 -1.06 5.26
N GLU A 66 -8.98 -0.49 6.43
CA GLU A 66 -7.68 0.11 6.66
C GLU A 66 -6.63 -0.99 6.90
N VAL A 67 -5.51 -0.91 6.19
CA VAL A 67 -4.42 -1.90 6.29
C VAL A 67 -3.05 -1.23 6.39
N GLN A 68 -2.12 -1.91 7.07
CA GLN A 68 -0.71 -1.56 7.03
C GLN A 68 -0.07 -2.05 5.73
N VAL A 69 0.54 -1.13 4.98
CA VAL A 69 1.26 -1.44 3.75
C VAL A 69 2.73 -1.05 3.87
N ASN A 70 3.61 -1.94 3.41
CA ASN A 70 5.03 -1.62 3.24
C ASN A 70 5.21 -0.83 1.94
N LEU A 71 5.83 0.34 2.02
CA LEU A 71 6.26 1.12 0.85
C LEU A 71 7.60 0.58 0.34
N VAL A 72 7.70 0.33 -0.95
CA VAL A 72 8.90 -0.19 -1.59
C VAL A 72 8.93 0.23 -3.05
N ASN A 73 10.09 0.64 -3.56
CA ASN A 73 10.27 0.85 -4.98
C ASN A 73 10.41 -0.52 -5.67
N ARG A 74 9.41 -0.89 -6.47
CA ARG A 74 9.35 -2.11 -7.28
C ARG A 74 8.85 -1.75 -8.68
N SER A 75 9.48 -0.77 -9.31
CA SER A 75 9.14 -0.31 -10.66
C SER A 75 9.08 -1.43 -11.71
N GLY A 76 9.81 -2.53 -11.53
CA GLY A 76 9.78 -3.70 -12.42
C GLY A 76 8.64 -4.70 -12.21
N PHE A 77 7.68 -4.43 -11.31
CA PHE A 77 6.56 -5.35 -11.03
C PHE A 77 5.26 -4.85 -11.69
N ILE A 78 4.51 -5.80 -12.28
CA ILE A 78 3.27 -5.53 -13.03
C ILE A 78 2.11 -5.11 -12.09
N TYR A 79 2.09 -5.61 -10.85
CA TYR A 79 1.03 -5.32 -9.88
C TYR A 79 1.52 -4.30 -8.83
N PRO A 80 0.88 -3.11 -8.72
CA PRO A 80 1.32 -2.06 -7.80
C PRO A 80 1.07 -2.40 -6.32
N MET A 81 0.20 -3.38 -6.04
CA MET A 81 -0.10 -3.83 -4.69
C MET A 81 -0.27 -5.35 -4.65
N LEU A 82 0.19 -5.96 -3.55
CA LEU A 82 -0.05 -7.36 -3.24
C LEU A 82 -0.95 -7.40 -2.00
N ILE A 83 -2.06 -8.11 -2.11
CA ILE A 83 -3.00 -8.33 -1.00
C ILE A 83 -2.71 -9.70 -0.41
N GLY A 84 -2.31 -9.74 0.85
CA GLY A 84 -1.96 -10.98 1.54
C GLY A 84 -3.17 -11.68 2.16
N ARG A 85 -3.01 -12.98 2.47
CA ARG A 85 -4.04 -13.83 3.11
C ARG A 85 -4.69 -13.23 4.36
N ARG A 86 -3.95 -12.42 5.13
CA ARG A 86 -4.48 -11.75 6.33
C ARG A 86 -5.63 -10.79 6.01
N PHE A 87 -5.59 -10.10 4.87
CA PHE A 87 -6.68 -9.23 4.43
C PHE A 87 -7.91 -10.04 4.02
N MET A 88 -7.69 -11.16 3.32
CA MET A 88 -8.75 -11.98 2.73
C MET A 88 -9.46 -12.91 3.73
N LYS A 89 -8.84 -13.14 4.89
CA LYS A 89 -9.29 -14.12 5.88
C LYS A 89 -10.79 -13.94 6.21
N LYS A 90 -11.56 -15.03 6.05
CA LYS A 90 -13.00 -15.18 6.33
C LYS A 90 -13.99 -14.41 5.43
N GLN A 91 -13.54 -13.58 4.49
CA GLN A 91 -14.46 -12.73 3.70
C GLN A 91 -14.22 -12.77 2.19
N LEU A 92 -13.08 -13.30 1.73
CA LEU A 92 -12.73 -13.36 0.32
C LEU A 92 -12.26 -14.75 -0.05
N LEU A 93 -12.81 -15.29 -1.14
CA LEU A 93 -12.32 -16.48 -1.83
C LEU A 93 -11.61 -16.02 -3.12
N VAL A 94 -10.51 -16.67 -3.46
CA VAL A 94 -9.76 -16.37 -4.69
C VAL A 94 -9.84 -17.58 -5.62
N ASP A 95 -10.48 -17.38 -6.76
CA ASP A 95 -10.40 -18.30 -7.90
C ASP A 95 -9.29 -17.82 -8.85
N PRO A 96 -8.18 -18.57 -9.02
CA PRO A 96 -7.07 -18.17 -9.88
C PRO A 96 -7.41 -18.17 -11.38
N ALA A 97 -8.51 -18.80 -11.80
CA ALA A 97 -8.96 -18.78 -13.20
C ALA A 97 -9.67 -17.47 -13.57
N LEU A 98 -10.13 -16.69 -12.57
CA LEU A 98 -10.92 -15.49 -12.79
C LEU A 98 -10.10 -14.21 -12.56
N ARG A 99 -10.44 -13.16 -13.30
CA ARG A 99 -9.85 -11.82 -13.17
C ARG A 99 -10.92 -10.74 -13.33
N TYR A 100 -10.75 -9.62 -12.61
CA TYR A 100 -11.63 -8.46 -12.68
C TYR A 100 -13.11 -8.76 -12.37
N THR A 101 -13.37 -9.62 -11.39
CA THR A 101 -14.72 -10.10 -11.02
C THR A 101 -15.56 -9.10 -10.24
N VAL A 102 -14.93 -8.08 -9.64
CA VAL A 102 -15.62 -7.08 -8.82
C VAL A 102 -15.04 -5.69 -9.08
N ALA A 103 -15.92 -4.69 -9.20
CA ALA A 103 -15.57 -3.28 -9.13
C ALA A 103 -15.61 -2.80 -7.66
N PRO A 104 -14.81 -1.79 -7.27
CA PRO A 104 -14.90 -1.19 -5.95
C PRO A 104 -16.24 -0.47 -5.77
N LYS A 105 -16.98 -0.80 -4.72
CA LYS A 105 -18.31 -0.27 -4.38
C LYS A 105 -18.42 0.26 -2.96
N CYS A 106 -17.31 0.36 -2.25
CA CYS A 106 -17.31 0.92 -0.90
C CYS A 106 -17.84 2.36 -0.92
N ALA A 107 -18.70 2.68 0.04
CA ALA A 107 -19.04 4.07 0.33
C ALA A 107 -17.74 4.87 0.50
N ARG A 108 -17.70 6.07 -0.07
CA ARG A 108 -16.49 6.91 -0.15
C ARG A 108 -15.81 6.94 1.22
N ALA A 109 -14.56 6.48 1.28
CA ALA A 109 -13.78 6.50 2.50
C ALA A 109 -13.85 7.91 3.12
N PRO A 110 -14.01 8.05 4.45
CA PRO A 110 -13.92 9.34 5.11
C PRO A 110 -12.66 10.06 4.62
N LYS A 111 -12.77 11.34 4.26
CA LYS A 111 -11.58 12.13 3.95
C LYS A 111 -10.73 12.15 5.22
N ASP A 112 -9.52 11.59 5.14
CA ASP A 112 -8.50 11.74 6.18
C ASP A 112 -8.37 13.24 6.48
N GLY A 113 -8.71 13.63 7.73
CA GLY A 113 -8.64 15.00 8.24
C GLY A 113 -7.22 15.47 8.53
#